data_AF-A0A563C6V4-F1
#
_entry.id   AF-A0A563C6V4-F1
#
_cell.length_a   1.000
_cell.length_b   1.000
_cell.length_c   1.000
_cell.angle_alpha   90.00
_cell.angle_beta   90.00
_cell.angle_gamma   90.00
#
_symmetry.space_group_name_H-M   'P 1'
#
loop_
_entity.id
_entity.type
_entity.pdbx_description
1 polymer ?
#
loop_
_entity_poly.entity_id
_entity_poly.type
_entity_poly.pdbx_seq_one_letter_code
_entity_poly.pdbx_strand_id
1 'polypeptide(L)' 'MSVDDIKSGRVSNSDLNDAMGWGDHVFSFDKKKVYWLFRDYPWALSQREKEIFDKENPYWKEFFKDRQ' A
#
# COMPACT_ATOMS: atom_id res chain seq x y z
N MET A 1 -2.12 -4.79 2.91
CA MET A 1 -3.09 -5.88 3.17
C MET A 1 -4.46 -5.49 2.68
N SER A 2 -4.89 -6.04 1.54
CA SER A 2 -5.99 -5.54 0.71
C SER A 2 -7.32 -5.55 1.46
N VAL A 3 -8.12 -4.48 1.38
CA VAL A 3 -9.47 -4.42 1.96
C VAL A 3 -10.43 -5.45 1.32
N ASP A 4 -10.04 -6.07 0.20
CA ASP A 4 -10.62 -7.28 -0.40
C ASP A 4 -10.22 -8.52 0.39
N ASP A 5 -9.02 -8.55 0.98
CA ASP A 5 -8.59 -9.63 1.88
C ASP A 5 -9.44 -9.64 3.17
N ILE A 6 -9.96 -8.48 3.60
CA ILE A 6 -10.91 -8.35 4.73
C ILE A 6 -12.25 -9.02 4.41
N LYS A 7 -12.68 -9.03 3.13
CA LYS A 7 -13.91 -9.71 2.69
C LYS A 7 -13.68 -11.18 2.28
N SER A 8 -12.45 -11.57 1.98
CA SER A 8 -12.06 -12.91 1.55
C SER A 8 -11.91 -13.94 2.69
N GLY A 9 -11.94 -13.52 3.96
CA GLY A 9 -11.75 -14.43 5.10
C GLY A 9 -10.31 -14.95 5.29
N ARG A 10 -9.32 -14.31 4.64
CA ARG A 10 -7.89 -14.65 4.83
C ARG A 10 -7.19 -13.84 5.92
N VAL A 11 -7.84 -12.83 6.46
CA VAL A 11 -7.23 -11.87 7.38
C VAL A 11 -8.05 -11.84 8.65
N SER A 12 -7.41 -12.21 9.75
CA SER A 12 -7.97 -12.22 11.09
C SER A 12 -7.86 -10.84 11.75
N ASN A 13 -8.70 -10.55 12.74
CA ASN A 13 -8.57 -9.32 13.55
C ASN A 13 -7.17 -9.18 14.20
N SER A 14 -6.42 -10.27 14.35
CA SER A 14 -5.02 -10.27 14.80
C SER A 14 -4.05 -9.70 13.78
N ASP A 15 -4.25 -9.94 12.48
CA ASP A 15 -3.36 -9.42 11.42
C ASP A 15 -3.50 -7.88 11.27
N LEU A 16 -4.69 -7.34 11.59
CA LEU A 16 -4.92 -5.90 11.68
C LEU A 16 -4.21 -5.25 12.88
N ASN A 17 -4.03 -6.00 13.98
CA ASN A 17 -3.27 -5.54 15.14
C ASN A 17 -1.76 -5.62 14.91
N ASP A 18 -1.27 -6.61 14.14
CA ASP A 18 0.15 -6.71 13.75
C ASP A 18 0.56 -5.61 12.75
N ALA A 19 -0.34 -5.23 11.82
CA ALA A 19 -0.13 -4.08 10.92
C ALA A 19 -0.15 -2.72 11.64
N MET A 20 -0.53 -2.69 12.92
CA MET A 20 -0.52 -1.49 13.76
C MET A 20 0.81 -1.35 14.54
N GLY A 21 1.88 -2.01 14.07
CA GLY A 21 3.24 -1.68 14.46
C GLY A 21 3.61 -0.29 13.95
N TRP A 22 4.08 0.59 14.84
CA TRP A 22 4.53 1.94 14.50
C TRP A 22 5.60 1.89 13.39
N GLY A 23 5.22 2.21 12.15
CA GLY A 23 6.12 2.22 10.99
C GLY A 23 5.46 1.81 9.68
N ASP A 24 4.41 0.98 9.74
CA ASP A 24 3.76 0.48 8.53
C ASP A 24 2.88 1.56 7.87
N HIS A 25 3.33 2.05 6.72
CA HIS A 25 2.55 2.95 5.86
C HIS A 25 1.75 2.10 4.88
N VAL A 26 0.43 2.11 5.04
CA VAL A 26 -0.48 1.22 4.31
C VAL A 26 -1.51 2.06 3.55
N PHE A 27 -1.72 1.77 2.26
CA PHE A 27 -2.67 2.54 1.43
C PHE A 27 -3.46 1.66 0.45
N SER A 28 -4.59 2.18 -0.02
CA SER A 28 -5.50 1.52 -0.97
C SER A 28 -6.12 2.55 -1.89
N PHE A 29 -6.31 2.20 -3.17
CA PHE A 29 -7.01 3.07 -4.13
C PHE A 29 -8.53 2.87 -4.12
N ASP A 30 -8.97 1.62 -4.01
CA ASP A 30 -10.35 1.19 -4.26
C ASP A 30 -11.02 0.60 -3.00
N LYS A 31 -10.34 0.69 -1.87
CA LYS A 31 -10.69 0.00 -0.63
C LYS A 31 -11.01 -1.47 -0.88
N LYS A 32 -10.18 -2.05 -1.72
CA LYS A 32 -10.28 -3.41 -2.19
C LYS A 32 -8.84 -3.91 -2.22
N LYS A 33 -7.93 -3.43 -3.04
CA LYS A 33 -6.49 -3.76 -2.93
C LYS A 33 -5.73 -2.83 -1.97
N VAL A 34 -4.73 -3.30 -1.23
CA VAL A 34 -3.94 -2.49 -0.29
C VAL A 34 -2.50 -2.92 -0.34
N TYR A 35 -1.66 -1.92 -0.23
CA TYR A 35 -0.23 -1.95 -0.39
C TYR A 35 0.45 -1.48 0.89
N TRP A 36 1.59 -2.08 1.22
CA TRP A 36 2.54 -1.53 2.17
C TRP A 36 3.54 -0.67 1.43
N LEU A 37 3.56 0.63 1.69
CA LEU A 37 4.35 1.63 0.98
C LEU A 37 5.82 1.22 0.83
N PHE A 38 6.47 0.80 1.90
CA PHE A 38 7.90 0.47 1.85
C PHE A 38 8.22 -0.88 1.19
N ARG A 39 7.22 -1.76 1.05
CA ARG A 39 7.39 -3.12 0.54
C ARG A 39 6.86 -3.29 -0.88
N ASP A 40 5.86 -2.52 -1.26
CA ASP A 40 5.09 -2.73 -2.48
C ASP A 40 5.27 -1.60 -3.50
N TYR A 41 5.58 -0.38 -3.05
CA TYR A 41 5.79 0.74 -3.96
C TYR A 41 7.27 0.81 -4.42
N PRO A 42 7.53 0.99 -5.73
CA PRO A 42 6.56 1.08 -6.84
C PRO A 42 6.20 -0.26 -7.51
N TRP A 43 6.96 -1.34 -7.26
CA TRP A 43 7.00 -2.52 -8.13
C TRP A 43 5.73 -3.38 -8.14
N ALA A 44 4.93 -3.35 -7.07
CA ALA A 44 3.68 -4.13 -7.00
C ALA A 44 2.46 -3.38 -7.57
N LEU A 45 2.62 -2.11 -7.96
CA LEU A 45 1.57 -1.30 -8.54
C LEU A 45 1.55 -1.49 -10.07
N SER A 46 0.35 -1.48 -10.64
CA SER A 46 0.24 -1.30 -12.10
C SER A 46 0.71 0.10 -12.50
N GLN A 47 1.06 0.27 -13.78
CA GLN A 47 1.51 1.57 -14.30
C GLN A 47 0.50 2.69 -13.99
N ARG A 48 -0.80 2.42 -14.17
CA ARG A 48 -1.87 3.39 -13.86
C ARG A 48 -1.96 3.71 -12.37
N GLU A 49 -1.86 2.72 -11.51
CA GLU A 49 -1.88 2.93 -10.05
C GLU A 49 -0.67 3.73 -9.59
N LYS A 50 0.52 3.46 -10.15
CA LYS A 50 1.73 4.23 -9.88
C LYS A 50 1.56 5.68 -10.31
N GLU A 51 1.05 5.95 -11.51
CA GLU A 51 0.80 7.31 -11.98
C GLU A 51 -0.17 8.09 -11.07
N ILE A 52 -1.24 7.44 -10.61
CA ILE A 52 -2.18 8.04 -9.65
C ILE A 52 -1.46 8.31 -8.32
N PHE A 53 -0.74 7.33 -7.78
CA PHE A 53 -0.01 7.50 -6.53
C PHE A 53 1.01 8.63 -6.59
N ASP A 54 1.83 8.65 -7.65
CA ASP A 54 2.88 9.64 -7.90
C ASP A 54 2.30 11.06 -8.00
N LYS A 55 1.10 11.20 -8.55
CA LYS A 55 0.40 12.48 -8.70
C LYS A 55 -0.17 12.97 -7.37
N GLU A 56 -0.80 12.09 -6.60
CA GLU A 56 -1.43 12.43 -5.32
C GLU A 56 -0.42 12.53 -4.17
N ASN A 57 0.71 11.82 -4.27
CA ASN A 57 1.75 11.73 -3.24
C ASN A 57 3.14 12.09 -3.79
N PRO A 58 3.34 13.32 -4.29
CA PRO A 58 4.59 13.73 -4.93
C PRO A 58 5.80 13.64 -3.98
N TYR A 59 5.59 13.83 -2.67
CA TYR A 59 6.64 13.67 -1.67
C TYR A 59 7.20 12.24 -1.66
N TRP A 60 6.33 11.23 -1.65
CA TRP A 60 6.77 9.83 -1.62
C TRP A 60 7.44 9.42 -2.93
N LYS A 61 6.94 9.89 -4.06
CA LYS A 61 7.61 9.72 -5.36
C LYS A 61 9.06 10.23 -5.31
N GLU A 62 9.25 11.46 -4.82
CA GLU A 62 10.57 12.08 -4.71
C GLU A 62 11.45 11.33 -3.70
N PHE A 63 10.91 10.93 -2.56
CA PHE A 63 11.63 10.18 -1.52
C PHE A 63 12.19 8.84 -2.00
N PHE A 64 11.47 8.16 -2.88
CA PHE A 64 11.88 6.86 -3.41
C PHE A 64 12.62 6.92 -4.74
N LYS A 65 12.79 8.10 -5.37
CA LYS A 65 13.39 8.21 -6.71
C LYS A 65 14.74 7.51 -6.86
N ASP A 66 15.53 7.44 -5.80
CA ASP A 66 16.87 6.84 -5.79
C ASP A 66 16.84 5.30 -5.58
N ARG A 67 15.66 4.72 -5.35
CA ARG A 67 15.43 3.29 -5.06
C ARG A 67 14.56 2.60 -6.12
N GLN A 68 14.25 3.29 -7.22
CA GLN A 68 13.39 2.82 -8.32
C GLN A 68 14.21 2.46 -9.56
#